data_AF-A0A4Q5NKM7-F1
#
_entry.id   AF-A0A4Q5NKM7-F1
#
_cell.length_a   1.000
_cell.length_b   1.000
_cell.length_c   1.000
_cell.angle_alpha   90.00
_cell.angle_beta   90.00
_cell.angle_gamma   90.00
#
_symmetry.space_group_name_H-M   'P 1'
#
loop_
_entity.id
_entity.type
_entity.pdbx_description
1 polymer ?
#
loop_
_entity_poly.entity_id
_entity_poly.type
_entity_poly.pdbx_seq_one_letter_code
_entity_poly.pdbx_strand_id
1 'polypeptide(L)'
;MGTWGEGNFDNDGALDYVGGLINQLMDKINACFAEGDVYLDEEGEEIIIPSVHIISLLSEECKAAPPKPDSVVEWRDKYLTLFDEQIGGLDPAGDFAQKRREVIEATFDKLITRSRSFWRAD
;
A
#
# COMPACT_ATOMS: atom_id res chain seq x y z
N MET A 1 13.46 -25.98 -10.85
CA MET A 1 12.18 -26.58 -11.31
C MET A 1 11.12 -25.92 -10.46
N GLY A 2 10.21 -25.18 -11.07
CA GLY A 2 9.19 -24.46 -10.31
C GLY A 2 8.16 -25.41 -9.72
N THR A 3 7.61 -25.01 -8.59
CA THR A 3 6.52 -25.71 -7.92
C THR A 3 5.24 -25.53 -8.73
N TRP A 4 4.45 -26.58 -8.92
CA TRP A 4 3.13 -26.52 -9.54
C TRP A 4 2.11 -27.13 -8.58
N GLY A 5 1.15 -26.32 -8.13
CA GLY A 5 -0.06 -26.77 -7.45
C GLY A 5 -1.30 -26.57 -8.31
N GLU A 6 -2.45 -26.91 -7.75
CA GLU A 6 -3.75 -26.86 -8.42
C GLU A 6 -4.41 -25.47 -8.39
N GLY A 7 -3.93 -24.56 -7.52
CA GLY A 7 -4.42 -23.20 -7.41
C GLY A 7 -3.87 -22.24 -8.49
N ASN A 8 -4.61 -21.17 -8.74
CA ASN A 8 -4.31 -20.17 -9.78
C ASN A 8 -2.91 -19.53 -9.65
N PHE A 9 -2.37 -19.47 -8.44
CA PHE A 9 -1.08 -18.86 -8.12
C PHE A 9 -0.07 -19.86 -7.56
N ASP A 10 -0.36 -21.16 -7.60
CA ASP A 10 0.54 -22.20 -7.07
C ASP A 10 1.65 -22.57 -8.09
N ASN A 11 2.05 -21.62 -8.93
CA ASN A 11 3.19 -21.73 -9.83
C ASN A 11 4.01 -20.45 -9.73
N ASP A 12 5.33 -20.61 -9.61
CA ASP A 12 6.32 -19.55 -9.58
C ASP A 12 6.05 -18.46 -10.64
N GLY A 13 5.73 -18.84 -11.90
CA GLY A 13 5.46 -17.87 -12.96
C GLY A 13 4.19 -17.03 -12.75
N ALA A 14 3.19 -17.58 -12.05
CA ALA A 14 1.99 -16.84 -11.67
C ALA A 14 2.29 -15.88 -10.50
N LEU A 15 3.13 -16.28 -9.55
CA LEU A 15 3.61 -15.39 -8.48
C LEU A 15 4.50 -14.27 -9.01
N ASP A 16 5.36 -14.55 -9.99
CA ASP A 16 6.17 -13.54 -10.67
C ASP A 16 5.29 -12.48 -11.35
N TYR A 17 4.19 -12.90 -11.98
CA TYR A 17 3.23 -11.97 -12.58
C TYR A 17 2.61 -11.04 -11.53
N VAL A 18 2.17 -11.59 -10.40
CA VAL A 18 1.60 -10.79 -9.29
C VAL A 18 2.67 -9.89 -8.66
N GLY A 19 3.90 -10.38 -8.51
CA GLY A 19 5.04 -9.60 -8.03
C GLY A 19 5.34 -8.41 -8.94
N GLY A 20 5.24 -8.59 -10.26
CA GLY A 20 5.33 -7.50 -11.24
C GLY A 20 4.26 -6.42 -11.03
N LEU A 21 3.01 -6.81 -10.76
CA LEU A 21 1.93 -5.86 -10.46
C LEU A 21 2.17 -5.11 -9.14
N ILE A 22 2.63 -5.81 -8.10
CA ILE A 22 2.98 -5.19 -6.82
C ILE A 22 4.10 -4.17 -7.03
N ASN A 23 5.17 -4.53 -7.74
CA ASN A 23 6.27 -3.61 -8.03
C ASN A 23 5.81 -2.35 -8.76
N GLN A 24 4.93 -2.47 -9.76
CA GLN A 24 4.36 -1.31 -10.45
C GLN A 24 3.58 -0.37 -9.51
N LEU A 25 2.85 -0.92 -8.54
CA LEU A 25 2.14 -0.12 -7.54
C LEU A 25 3.10 0.56 -6.56
N MET A 26 4.18 -0.13 -6.16
CA MET A 26 5.25 0.44 -5.35
C MET A 26 5.93 1.60 -6.08
N ASP A 27 6.24 1.43 -7.37
CA ASP A 27 6.85 2.46 -8.20
C ASP A 27 5.97 3.71 -8.30
N LYS A 28 4.64 3.54 -8.45
CA LYS A 28 3.70 4.66 -8.42
C LYS A 28 3.74 5.42 -7.10
N ILE A 29 3.67 4.71 -5.97
CA ILE A 29 3.73 5.34 -4.63
C ILE A 29 5.05 6.11 -4.47
N ASN A 30 6.16 5.48 -4.83
CA ASN A 30 7.48 6.09 -4.71
C ASN A 30 7.65 7.31 -5.63
N ALA A 31 7.10 7.26 -6.84
CA ALA A 31 7.12 8.37 -7.78
C ALA A 31 6.36 9.58 -7.22
N CYS A 32 5.16 9.38 -6.66
CA CYS A 32 4.40 10.46 -6.02
C CYS A 32 5.23 11.17 -4.94
N PHE A 33 5.91 10.41 -4.07
CA PHE A 33 6.75 11.01 -3.03
C PHE A 33 8.10 11.57 -3.51
N ALA A 34 8.51 11.31 -4.76
CA ALA A 34 9.81 11.73 -5.30
C ALA A 34 9.70 12.97 -6.21
N GLU A 35 8.57 13.18 -6.86
CA GLU A 35 8.40 14.21 -7.91
C GLU A 35 8.10 15.62 -7.37
N GLY A 36 7.81 15.77 -6.07
CA GLY A 36 7.65 17.09 -5.44
C GLY A 36 6.50 17.12 -4.44
N ASP A 37 5.73 18.20 -4.48
CA ASP A 37 4.55 18.38 -3.63
C ASP A 37 3.48 17.35 -4.00
N VAL A 38 2.98 16.64 -2.99
CA VAL A 38 1.89 15.67 -3.12
C VAL A 38 0.61 16.36 -2.68
N TYR A 39 -0.47 16.25 -3.43
CA TYR A 39 -1.78 16.77 -3.04
C TYR A 39 -2.65 15.65 -2.49
N LEU A 40 -3.30 15.93 -1.36
CA LEU A 40 -4.12 14.95 -0.66
C LEU A 40 -5.29 14.48 -1.52
N ASP A 41 -5.99 15.42 -2.17
CA ASP A 41 -7.16 15.16 -3.03
C ASP A 41 -6.80 14.76 -4.48
N GLU A 42 -5.51 14.64 -4.81
CA GLU A 42 -5.02 14.09 -6.07
C GLU A 42 -4.18 12.82 -5.81
N GLU A 43 -2.84 12.89 -5.85
CA GLU A 43 -1.99 11.70 -5.72
C GLU A 43 -2.25 10.92 -4.43
N GLY A 44 -2.59 11.62 -3.34
CA GLY A 44 -2.87 11.01 -2.06
C GLY A 44 -4.03 10.02 -2.12
N GLU A 45 -5.22 10.51 -2.43
CA GLU A 45 -6.49 9.77 -2.42
C GLU A 45 -6.73 8.99 -3.72
N GLU A 46 -6.19 9.42 -4.86
CA GLU A 46 -6.40 8.76 -6.17
C GLU A 46 -5.36 7.68 -6.48
N ILE A 47 -4.13 7.80 -5.96
CA ILE A 47 -3.01 6.91 -6.32
C ILE A 47 -2.48 6.16 -5.09
N ILE A 48 -2.02 6.88 -4.06
CA ILE A 48 -1.24 6.28 -2.97
C ILE A 48 -2.10 5.32 -2.14
N ILE A 49 -3.22 5.80 -1.57
CA ILE A 49 -4.06 4.94 -0.71
C ILE A 49 -4.66 3.75 -1.46
N PRO A 50 -5.24 3.92 -2.68
CA PRO A 50 -5.70 2.78 -3.46
C PRO A 50 -4.59 1.77 -3.75
N SER A 51 -3.37 2.24 -4.09
CA SER A 51 -2.23 1.35 -4.35
C SER A 51 -1.83 0.55 -3.12
N VAL A 52 -1.74 1.18 -1.94
CA VAL A 52 -1.46 0.49 -0.67
C VAL A 52 -2.50 -0.58 -0.40
N HIS A 53 -3.79 -0.26 -0.57
CA HIS A 53 -4.87 -1.21 -0.35
C HIS A 53 -4.81 -2.40 -1.32
N ILE A 54 -4.59 -2.13 -2.62
CA ILE A 54 -4.50 -3.18 -3.65
C ILE A 54 -3.29 -4.09 -3.41
N ILE A 55 -2.12 -3.54 -3.03
CA ILE A 55 -0.95 -4.35 -2.65
C ILE A 55 -1.30 -5.29 -1.49
N SER A 56 -2.03 -4.80 -0.48
CA SER A 56 -2.46 -5.65 0.63
C SER A 56 -3.37 -6.78 0.16
N LEU A 57 -4.29 -6.53 -0.78
CA LEU A 57 -5.19 -7.56 -1.31
C LEU A 57 -4.42 -8.60 -2.14
N LEU A 58 -3.54 -8.17 -3.04
CA LEU A 58 -2.77 -9.06 -3.90
C LEU A 58 -1.79 -9.93 -3.09
N SER A 59 -1.11 -9.33 -2.12
CA SER A 59 -0.16 -10.09 -1.28
C SER A 59 -0.85 -11.10 -0.37
N GLU A 60 -2.07 -10.80 0.09
CA GLU A 60 -2.88 -11.71 0.92
C GLU A 60 -3.43 -12.86 0.08
N GLU A 61 -4.19 -12.56 -0.97
CA GLU A 61 -4.91 -13.55 -1.78
C GLU A 61 -3.97 -14.43 -2.59
N CYS A 62 -2.97 -13.83 -3.25
CA CYS A 62 -2.07 -14.55 -4.12
C CYS A 62 -0.86 -15.13 -3.38
N LYS A 63 -0.70 -14.87 -2.08
CA LYS A 63 0.50 -15.21 -1.28
C LYS A 63 1.82 -14.64 -1.86
N ALA A 64 1.72 -13.58 -2.67
CA ALA A 64 2.87 -12.92 -3.25
C ALA A 64 3.62 -12.07 -2.20
N ALA A 65 4.93 -11.86 -2.43
CA ALA A 65 5.76 -11.05 -1.57
C ALA A 65 5.25 -9.60 -1.50
N PRO A 66 4.88 -9.08 -0.32
CA PRO A 66 4.55 -7.66 -0.12
C PRO A 66 5.84 -6.81 -0.08
N PRO A 67 5.71 -5.46 -0.12
CA PRO A 67 6.85 -4.56 0.10
C PRO A 67 7.53 -4.81 1.45
N LYS A 68 8.78 -4.39 1.59
CA LYS A 68 9.52 -4.49 2.87
C LYS A 68 8.80 -3.65 3.94
N PRO A 69 8.76 -4.10 5.22
CA PRO A 69 8.01 -3.40 6.26
C PRO A 69 8.44 -1.94 6.43
N ASP A 70 9.74 -1.68 6.36
CA ASP A 70 10.30 -0.33 6.57
C ASP A 70 9.83 0.65 5.48
N SER A 71 9.73 0.20 4.22
CA SER A 71 9.17 1.01 3.14
C SER A 71 7.70 1.37 3.37
N VAL A 72 6.89 0.43 3.86
CA VAL A 72 5.47 0.68 4.14
C VAL A 72 5.30 1.63 5.33
N VAL A 73 6.14 1.48 6.36
CA VAL A 73 6.17 2.41 7.51
C VAL A 73 6.54 3.82 7.06
N GLU A 74 7.55 3.95 6.20
CA GLU A 74 7.96 5.24 5.64
C GLU A 74 6.82 5.90 4.84
N TRP A 75 6.13 5.14 3.98
CA TRP A 75 4.97 5.65 3.23
C TRP A 75 3.84 6.09 4.16
N ARG A 76 3.53 5.31 5.19
CA ARG A 76 2.51 5.66 6.18
C ARG A 76 2.83 6.99 6.84
N ASP A 77 4.05 7.14 7.33
CA ASP A 77 4.44 8.32 8.10
C ASP A 77 4.42 9.58 7.23
N LYS A 78 4.89 9.47 5.97
CA LYS A 78 4.77 10.55 4.97
C LYS A 78 3.32 10.88 4.66
N TYR A 79 2.48 9.88 4.43
CA TYR A 79 1.08 10.08 4.08
C TYR A 79 0.27 10.67 5.23
N LEU A 80 0.45 10.20 6.46
CA LEU A 80 -0.26 10.76 7.61
C LEU A 80 0.15 12.22 7.88
N THR A 81 1.42 12.56 7.65
CA THR A 81 1.88 13.95 7.71
C THR A 81 1.17 14.80 6.66
N LEU A 82 1.16 14.34 5.41
CA LEU A 82 0.42 14.98 4.30
C LEU A 82 -1.07 15.18 4.64
N PHE A 83 -1.72 14.13 5.14
CA PHE A 83 -3.13 14.16 5.51
C PHE A 83 -3.39 15.20 6.60
N ASP A 84 -2.62 15.15 7.69
CA ASP A 84 -2.78 16.04 8.84
C ASP A 84 -2.50 17.51 8.45
N GLU A 85 -1.62 17.76 7.48
CA GLU A 85 -1.32 19.11 6.96
C GLU A 85 -2.39 19.66 6.01
N GLN A 86 -2.95 18.84 5.12
CA GLN A 86 -3.79 19.32 4.03
C GLN A 86 -5.30 19.18 4.28
N ILE A 87 -5.74 18.21 5.10
CA ILE A 87 -7.18 17.92 5.25
C ILE A 87 -7.98 19.12 5.75
N GLY A 88 -7.40 19.95 6.63
CA GLY A 88 -8.07 21.15 7.13
C GLY A 88 -8.33 22.21 6.05
N GLY A 89 -7.50 22.26 5.01
CA GLY A 89 -7.67 23.15 3.86
C GLY A 89 -8.79 22.75 2.91
N LEU A 90 -9.27 21.50 3.02
CA LEU A 90 -10.33 20.93 2.18
C LEU A 90 -11.74 21.05 2.80
N ASP A 91 -11.86 21.74 3.94
CA ASP A 91 -13.12 21.98 4.68
C ASP A 91 -13.96 20.71 4.93
N PRO A 92 -13.42 19.70 5.66
CA PRO A 92 -14.05 18.41 5.86
C PRO A 92 -15.30 18.56 6.74
N ALA A 93 -16.40 17.92 6.34
CA ALA A 93 -17.64 17.97 7.10
C ALA A 93 -17.62 17.09 8.35
N GLY A 94 -18.01 17.65 9.50
CA GLY A 94 -18.24 16.89 10.72
C GLY A 94 -17.02 16.10 11.20
N ASP A 95 -17.18 14.80 11.41
CA ASP A 95 -16.13 13.89 11.88
C ASP A 95 -15.37 13.17 10.74
N PHE A 96 -15.53 13.66 9.49
CA PHE A 96 -14.91 13.03 8.32
C PHE A 96 -13.39 12.90 8.46
N ALA A 97 -12.69 13.98 8.84
CA ALA A 97 -11.22 13.96 8.93
C ALA A 97 -10.73 12.89 9.91
N GLN A 98 -11.37 12.79 11.09
CA GLN A 98 -11.04 11.77 12.08
C GLN A 98 -11.27 10.36 11.54
N LYS A 99 -12.48 10.07 11.04
CA LYS A 99 -12.83 8.74 10.53
C LYS A 99 -11.97 8.35 9.34
N ARG A 100 -11.66 9.29 8.46
CA ARG A 100 -10.83 9.03 7.28
C ARG A 100 -9.41 8.67 7.71
N ARG A 101 -8.85 9.40 8.68
CA ARG A 101 -7.53 9.12 9.25
C ARG A 101 -7.46 7.71 9.85
N GLU A 102 -8.47 7.30 10.61
CA GLU A 102 -8.58 5.93 11.18
C GLU A 102 -8.56 4.86 10.08
N VAL A 103 -9.26 5.09 8.95
CA VAL A 103 -9.26 4.17 7.80
C VAL A 103 -7.89 4.11 7.12
N ILE A 104 -7.20 5.24 6.98
CA ILE A 104 -5.85 5.31 6.41
C ILE A 104 -4.87 4.51 7.29
N GLU A 105 -4.88 4.73 8.60
CA GLU A 105 -4.05 3.99 9.56
C GLU A 105 -4.30 2.49 9.47
N ALA A 106 -5.56 2.07 9.50
CA ALA A 106 -5.93 0.66 9.38
C ALA A 106 -5.46 0.04 8.05
N THR A 107 -5.48 0.81 6.96
CA THR A 107 -5.02 0.37 5.64
C THR A 107 -3.52 0.11 5.64
N PHE A 108 -2.71 1.03 6.19
CA PHE A 108 -1.27 0.84 6.32
C PHE A 108 -0.92 -0.27 7.31
N ASP A 109 -1.59 -0.34 8.47
CA ASP A 109 -1.32 -1.36 9.49
C ASP A 109 -1.59 -2.78 8.99
N LYS A 110 -2.62 -2.95 8.15
CA LYS A 110 -2.87 -4.23 7.46
C LYS A 110 -1.68 -4.63 6.61
N LEU A 111 -1.17 -3.73 5.76
CA LEU A 111 -0.03 -4.03 4.90
C LEU A 111 1.27 -4.22 5.69
N ILE A 112 1.54 -3.40 6.72
CA ILE A 112 2.71 -3.53 7.60
C ILE A 112 2.71 -4.89 8.29
N THR A 113 1.56 -5.31 8.82
CA THR A 113 1.41 -6.62 9.46
C THR A 113 1.72 -7.73 8.48
N ARG A 114 1.15 -7.66 7.27
CA ARG A 114 1.40 -8.63 6.21
C ARG A 114 2.88 -8.69 5.83
N SER A 115 3.52 -7.54 5.62
CA SER A 115 4.95 -7.43 5.34
C SER A 115 5.80 -8.04 6.44
N ARG A 116 5.54 -7.73 7.71
CA ARG A 116 6.30 -8.30 8.83
C ARG A 116 6.13 -9.81 8.92
N SER A 117 4.93 -10.33 8.69
CA SER A 117 4.69 -11.77 8.72
C SER A 117 5.41 -12.51 7.58
N PHE A 118 5.37 -11.97 6.37
CA PHE A 118 6.03 -12.56 5.20
C PHE A 118 7.55 -12.57 5.40
N TRP A 119 8.16 -11.41 5.67
CA TRP A 119 9.61 -11.25 5.72
C TRP A 119 10.28 -11.77 7.02
N ARG A 120 9.50 -12.25 7.99
CA ARG A 120 10.02 -13.00 9.17
C ARG A 120 10.02 -14.52 8.94
N ALA A 121 9.27 -14.99 7.95
CA ALA A 121 9.11 -16.41 7.63
C ALA A 121 10.11 -16.90 6.56
N ASP A 122 10.78 -15.98 5.88
CA ASP A 122 11.95 -16.20 5.00
C ASP A 122 13.26 -16.18 5.80
#